data_AF-A0A9P6H1F2-F1
#
_entry.id   AF-A0A9P6H1F2-F1
#
_cell.length_a   1.000
_cell.length_b   1.000
_cell.length_c   1.000
_cell.angle_alpha   90.00
_cell.angle_beta   90.00
_cell.angle_gamma   90.00
#
_symmetry.space_group_name_H-M   'P 1'
#
loop_
_entity.id
_entity.type
_entity.pdbx_description
1 polymer ?
#
loop_
_entity_poly.entity_id
_entity_poly.type
_entity_poly.pdbx_seq_one_letter_code
_entity_poly.pdbx_strand_id
1 'polypeptide(L)'
;MVVRLDFPPRDLGCHIYTIPLDSKPVGATHRVRVWLRSPSPFNAEGDSYAAYTYQRVWSTDEFRIGGFLDFMDVDPKRVILATPVGRPPLRIRTTESFHPGGVER
;
A
#
# COMPACT_ATOMS: atom_id res chain seq x y z
N MET A 1 -7.56 -21.47 1.40
CA MET A 1 -6.75 -21.65 2.63
C MET A 1 -7.10 -20.50 3.56
N VAL A 2 -7.51 -20.81 4.80
CA VAL A 2 -7.85 -19.82 5.83
C VAL A 2 -6.83 -19.97 6.96
N VAL A 3 -6.23 -18.87 7.39
CA VAL A 3 -5.30 -18.85 8.53
C VAL A 3 -5.99 -18.17 9.69
N ARG A 4 -5.91 -18.79 10.87
CA ARG A 4 -6.42 -18.24 12.12
C ARG A 4 -5.24 -17.72 12.94
N LEU A 5 -5.41 -16.53 13.50
CA LEU A 5 -4.43 -15.84 14.32
C LEU A 5 -5.01 -15.70 15.73
N ASP A 6 -4.38 -16.31 16.73
CA ASP A 6 -4.86 -16.32 18.12
C ASP A 6 -4.00 -15.39 19.00
N PHE A 7 -4.13 -14.08 18.80
CA PHE A 7 -3.48 -13.05 19.62
C PHE A 7 -4.26 -11.72 19.56
N PRO A 8 -3.99 -10.74 20.46
CA PRO A 8 -4.70 -9.47 20.45
C PRO A 8 -4.49 -8.68 19.15
N PRO A 9 -5.54 -8.15 18.50
CA PRO A 9 -5.41 -7.44 17.22
C PRO A 9 -4.44 -6.25 17.23
N ARG A 10 -4.24 -5.62 18.40
CA ARG A 10 -3.29 -4.51 18.59
C ARG A 10 -1.83 -4.90 18.37
N ASP A 11 -1.50 -6.19 18.49
CA ASP A 11 -0.14 -6.70 18.31
C ASP A 11 0.13 -7.09 16.84
N LEU A 12 -0.87 -6.93 15.97
CA LEU A 12 -0.75 -7.14 14.53
C LEU A 12 -0.13 -5.92 13.84
N GLY A 13 1.02 -6.11 13.22
CA GLY A 13 1.62 -5.13 12.32
C GLY A 13 1.11 -5.30 10.89
N CYS A 14 0.80 -4.20 10.20
CA CYS A 14 0.53 -4.20 8.77
C CYS A 14 1.65 -3.46 8.04
N HIS A 15 2.27 -4.13 7.06
CA HIS A 15 3.33 -3.55 6.22
C HIS A 15 2.87 -3.50 4.78
N ILE A 16 2.82 -2.28 4.23
CA ILE A 16 2.51 -2.02 2.83
C ILE A 16 3.74 -1.38 2.21
N TYR A 17 4.25 -1.99 1.14
CA TYR A 17 5.34 -1.40 0.37
C TYR A 17 5.14 -1.59 -1.12
N THR A 18 5.76 -0.70 -1.88
CA THR A 18 5.70 -0.67 -3.33
C THR A 18 7.10 -0.81 -3.91
N ILE A 19 7.24 -1.64 -4.94
CA ILE A 19 8.48 -1.78 -5.71
C ILE A 19 8.21 -1.18 -7.09
N PRO A 20 8.91 -0.11 -7.50
CA PRO A 20 8.80 0.44 -8.85
C PRO A 20 9.16 -0.62 -9.89
N LEU A 21 8.44 -0.61 -11.01
CA LEU A 21 8.74 -1.43 -12.18
C LEU A 21 9.10 -0.56 -13.39
N ASP A 22 9.95 -1.13 -14.24
CA ASP A 22 10.23 -0.58 -15.56
C ASP A 22 8.90 -0.43 -16.30
N SER A 23 8.56 0.82 -16.62
CA SER A 23 7.31 1.17 -17.22
C SER A 23 7.47 2.43 -18.08
N LYS A 24 6.56 2.60 -19.03
CA LYS A 24 6.45 3.81 -19.84
C LYS A 24 5.03 4.37 -19.67
N PRO A 25 4.89 5.61 -19.18
CA PRO A 25 5.94 6.51 -18.68
C PRO A 25 6.61 6.00 -17.39
N VAL A 26 7.79 6.54 -17.07
CA VAL A 26 8.57 6.12 -15.89
C VAL A 26 7.76 6.33 -14.61
N GLY A 27 7.80 5.37 -13.69
CA GLY A 27 7.06 5.42 -12.43
C GLY A 27 5.55 5.10 -12.57
N ALA A 28 5.08 4.70 -13.76
CA ALA A 28 3.67 4.34 -13.94
C ALA A 28 3.28 3.07 -13.18
N THR A 29 4.17 2.08 -13.14
CA THR A 29 3.83 0.72 -12.70
C THR A 29 4.61 0.32 -11.45
N HIS A 30 3.93 -0.33 -10.52
CA HIS A 30 4.48 -0.80 -9.27
C HIS A 30 3.99 -2.21 -8.93
N ARG A 31 4.86 -2.97 -8.26
CA ARG A 31 4.43 -4.11 -7.47
C ARG A 31 3.99 -3.62 -6.11
N VAL A 32 2.83 -4.04 -5.65
CA VAL A 32 2.36 -3.76 -4.29
C VAL A 32 2.35 -5.05 -3.50
N ARG A 33 2.79 -4.98 -2.25
CA ARG A 33 2.83 -6.09 -1.32
C ARG A 33 2.22 -5.65 0.00
N VAL A 34 1.31 -6.47 0.50
CA VAL A 34 0.70 -6.28 1.82
C VAL A 34 1.04 -7.51 2.65
N TRP A 35 1.69 -7.25 3.77
CA TRP A 35 2.14 -8.25 4.72
C TRP A 35 1.57 -7.96 6.10
N LEU A 36 1.27 -9.03 6.81
CA LEU A 36 0.96 -9.02 8.23
C LEU A 36 2.18 -9.50 9.01
N ARG A 37 2.50 -8.79 10.09
CA ARG A 37 3.51 -9.16 11.08
C ARG A 37 2.79 -9.55 12.36
N SER A 38 3.07 -10.75 12.85
CA SER A 38 2.53 -11.25 14.12
C SER A 38 3.67 -11.64 15.05
N PRO A 39 3.49 -11.53 16.38
CA PRO A 39 4.45 -12.10 17.33
C PRO A 39 4.66 -13.60 17.05
N SER A 40 5.90 -14.06 17.08
CA SER A 40 6.20 -15.48 16.93
C SER A 40 5.68 -16.27 18.15
N PRO A 41 4.94 -17.37 17.97
CA PRO A 41 4.55 -18.24 19.07
C PRO A 41 5.74 -19.00 19.69
N PHE A 42 6.92 -18.95 19.05
CA PHE A 42 8.13 -19.65 19.47
C PHE A 42 9.11 -18.78 20.27
N ASN A 43 8.71 -17.57 20.68
CA ASN A 43 9.54 -16.79 21.59
C ASN A 43 9.65 -17.55 22.92
N ALA A 44 10.83 -18.09 23.22
CA ALA A 44 11.08 -18.76 24.48
C ALA A 44 11.08 -17.74 25.64
N GLU A 45 10.62 -18.14 26.82
CA GLU A 45 10.76 -17.29 28.02
C GLU A 45 12.24 -16.97 28.25
N GLY A 46 12.57 -15.68 28.23
CA GLY A 46 13.94 -15.18 28.41
C GLY A 46 14.66 -14.78 27.13
N ASP A 47 14.06 -14.96 25.95
CA ASP A 47 14.63 -14.42 24.71
C ASP A 47 14.53 -12.89 24.71
N SER A 48 15.69 -12.23 24.68
CA SER A 48 15.79 -10.77 24.63
C SER A 48 15.42 -10.18 23.26
N TYR A 49 15.25 -11.04 22.25
CA TYR A 49 14.87 -10.67 20.89
C TYR A 49 13.43 -11.07 20.59
N ALA A 50 12.57 -10.10 20.30
CA ALA A 50 11.22 -10.37 19.83
C ALA A 50 11.28 -10.95 18.40
N ALA A 51 10.96 -12.24 18.24
CA ALA A 51 10.78 -12.83 16.92
C ALA A 51 9.35 -12.59 16.41
N TYR A 52 9.24 -12.41 15.08
CA TYR A 52 7.99 -12.15 14.40
C TYR A 52 7.81 -13.07 13.21
N THR A 53 6.57 -13.49 12.97
CA THR A 53 6.17 -14.18 11.74
C THR A 53 5.58 -13.18 10.77
N TYR A 54 6.07 -13.19 9.53
CA TYR A 54 5.59 -12.36 8.44
C TYR A 54 4.80 -13.21 7.44
N GLN A 55 3.57 -12.81 7.16
CA GLN A 55 2.71 -13.48 6.18
C GLN A 55 2.25 -12.48 5.12
N ARG A 56 2.45 -12.82 3.85
CA ARG A 56 1.90 -12.03 2.73
C ARG A 56 0.42 -12.34 2.59
N VAL A 57 -0.43 -11.32 2.73
CA VAL A 57 -1.88 -11.46 2.62
C VAL A 57 -2.43 -11.01 1.27
N TRP A 58 -1.72 -10.11 0.59
CA TRP A 58 -2.10 -9.68 -0.75
C TRP A 58 -0.89 -9.18 -1.55
N SER A 59 -0.97 -9.32 -2.87
CA SER A 59 0.03 -8.79 -3.79
C SER A 59 -0.57 -8.55 -5.17
N THR A 60 -0.07 -7.52 -5.84
CA THR A 60 -0.26 -7.31 -7.28
C THR A 60 1.03 -6.83 -7.91
N ASP A 61 1.24 -7.16 -9.18
CA ASP A 61 2.36 -6.69 -10.00
C ASP A 61 1.92 -5.67 -11.06
N GLU A 62 0.63 -5.33 -11.08
CA GLU A 62 0.00 -4.54 -12.13
C GLU A 62 -0.60 -3.24 -11.60
N PHE A 63 -0.12 -2.75 -10.45
CA PHE A 63 -0.63 -1.50 -9.90
C PHE A 63 -0.11 -0.31 -10.70
N ARG A 64 -1.02 0.46 -11.29
CA ARG A 64 -0.69 1.64 -12.10
C ARG A 64 -1.13 2.93 -11.40
N ILE A 65 -0.24 3.93 -11.37
CA ILE A 65 -0.49 5.25 -10.77
C ILE A 65 -0.27 6.30 -11.85
N GLY A 66 -1.28 7.13 -12.16
CA GLY A 66 -1.27 8.01 -13.34
C GLY A 66 -1.26 9.52 -13.09
N GLY A 67 -1.34 9.97 -11.84
CA GLY A 67 -1.72 11.37 -11.54
C GLY A 67 -0.67 12.44 -11.87
N PHE A 68 0.62 12.09 -11.91
CA PHE A 68 1.75 13.02 -12.09
C PHE A 68 2.86 12.43 -12.96
N LEU A 69 2.50 11.56 -13.91
CA LEU A 69 3.48 10.94 -14.80
C LEU A 69 3.89 11.92 -15.90
N ASP A 70 5.16 11.87 -16.30
CA ASP A 70 5.64 12.60 -17.46
C ASP A 70 5.27 11.83 -18.74
N PHE A 71 4.09 12.13 -19.27
CA PHE A 71 3.62 11.53 -20.52
C PHE A 71 4.34 12.07 -21.75
N MET A 72 5.13 13.16 -21.64
CA MET A 72 5.89 13.71 -22.76
C MET A 72 7.13 12.88 -23.10
N ASP A 73 7.62 12.08 -22.14
CA ASP A 73 8.72 11.13 -22.34
C ASP A 73 8.29 9.86 -23.11
N VAL A 74 6.98 9.71 -23.38
CA VAL A 74 6.48 8.56 -24.14
C VAL A 74 6.46 8.86 -25.64
N ASP A 75 6.89 7.90 -26.47
CA ASP A 75 6.94 8.04 -27.94
C ASP A 75 5.59 8.52 -28.51
N PRO A 76 5.53 9.75 -29.08
CA PRO A 76 4.28 10.33 -29.56
C PRO A 76 3.60 9.53 -30.68
N LYS A 77 4.35 8.66 -31.39
CA LYS A 77 3.81 7.82 -32.45
C LYS A 77 3.14 6.55 -31.93
N ARG A 78 3.30 6.23 -30.65
CA ARG A 78 2.83 4.98 -30.03
C ARG A 78 1.86 5.21 -28.87
N VAL A 79 1.40 6.43 -28.67
CA VAL A 79 0.51 6.79 -27.56
C VAL A 79 -0.71 7.54 -28.07
N ILE A 80 -1.86 7.20 -27.51
CA ILE A 80 -3.09 7.98 -27.64
C ILE A 80 -3.27 8.73 -26.33
N LEU A 81 -3.12 10.05 -26.37
CA LEU A 81 -3.40 10.92 -25.22
C LEU A 81 -4.88 11.32 -25.26
N ALA A 82 -5.62 10.99 -24.20
CA ALA A 82 -6.97 11.50 -24.03
C ALA A 82 -6.91 12.94 -23.51
N THR A 83 -7.61 13.84 -24.19
CA THR A 83 -7.80 15.21 -23.69
C THR A 83 -9.07 15.26 -22.86
N PRO A 84 -9.06 15.84 -21.64
CA PRO A 84 -10.29 16.01 -20.88
C PRO A 84 -11.25 16.91 -21.65
N VAL A 85 -12.45 16.41 -21.95
CA VAL A 85 -13.54 17.19 -22.54
C VAL A 85 -14.52 17.51 -21.42
N GLY A 86 -14.56 18.78 -20.99
CA GLY A 86 -15.46 19.26 -19.93
C GLY A 86 -14.77 19.74 -18.66
N ARG A 87 -15.54 20.02 -17.62
CA ARG A 87 -15.03 20.47 -16.31
C ARG A 87 -14.28 19.30 -15.64
N PRO A 88 -13.08 19.51 -15.08
CA PRO A 88 -12.36 18.45 -14.37
C PRO A 88 -13.21 17.91 -13.20
N PRO A 89 -13.05 16.63 -12.83
CA PRO A 89 -13.73 16.06 -11.67
C PRO A 89 -13.46 16.91 -10.43
N LEU A 90 -14.50 17.14 -9.64
CA LEU A 90 -14.39 17.86 -8.38
C LEU A 90 -13.47 17.05 -7.45
N ARG A 91 -12.29 17.60 -7.17
CA ARG A 91 -11.29 16.94 -6.33
C ARG A 91 -11.72 17.06 -4.87
N ILE A 92 -12.43 16.05 -4.38
CA ILE A 92 -12.78 15.96 -2.95
C ILE A 92 -11.50 15.58 -2.20
N ARG A 93 -10.93 16.52 -1.45
CA ARG A 93 -9.90 16.23 -0.45
C ARG A 93 -10.60 15.91 0.86
N THR A 94 -10.69 14.63 1.21
CA THR A 94 -11.10 14.21 2.54
C THR A 94 -9.91 14.40 3.48
N THR A 95 -9.76 15.59 4.06
CA THR A 95 -8.89 15.79 5.23
C THR A 95 -9.69 15.46 6.48
N GLU A 96 -10.00 14.19 6.67
CA GLU A 96 -10.37 13.73 8.02
C GLU A 96 -9.06 13.48 8.76
N SER A 97 -8.65 14.49 9.54
CA SER A 97 -7.66 14.30 10.58
C SER A 97 -8.30 13.45 11.68
N PHE A 98 -7.93 12.18 11.73
CA PHE A 98 -8.21 11.33 12.88
C PHE A 98 -7.66 12.03 14.14
N HIS A 99 -8.55 12.53 14.99
CA HIS A 99 -8.21 12.99 16.33
C HIS A 99 -8.39 11.82 17.29
N PRO A 100 -7.31 11.18 17.78
CA PRO A 100 -7.42 10.24 18.88
C PRO A 100 -7.51 11.04 20.17
N GLY A 101 -8.71 11.32 20.66
CA GLY A 101 -8.85 11.96 21.97
C GLY A 101 -10.23 12.54 22.25
N GLY A 102 -11.06 11.74 22.89
CA GLY A 102 -12.34 12.16 23.44
C GLY A 102 -12.86 11.13 24.45
N VAL A 103 -12.08 10.86 25.49
CA VAL A 103 -12.61 10.22 26.70
C VAL A 103 -13.15 11.36 27.56
N GLU A 104 -14.46 11.61 27.45
CA GLU A 104 -15.19 12.38 28.45
C GLU A 104 -15.47 11.51 29.68
N ARG A 105 -15.42 12.17 30.84
CA ARG A 105 -15.37 11.63 32.20
C ARG A 105 -16.68 10.98 32.64
#